data_AF-A0A4U0TNN1-F1
#
_entry.id   AF-A0A4U0TNN1-F1
#
_cell.length_a   1.000
_cell.length_b   1.000
_cell.length_c   1.000
_cell.angle_alpha   90.00
_cell.angle_beta   90.00
_cell.angle_gamma   90.00
#
_symmetry.space_group_name_H-M   'P 1'
#
loop_
_entity.id
_entity.type
_entity.pdbx_description
1 polymer ?
#
loop_
_entity_poly.entity_id
_entity_poly.type
_entity_poly.pdbx_seq_one_letter_code
_entity_poly.pdbx_strand_id
1 'polypeptide(L)'
;MAVGELEVRDVEPKHNATAAELQQVVANLSSSFGWTLAGSAVTSDELDVTCANITETGHGKWAAQGLMPSYIVEPVCNQSHSSPNATLALPWTVYYNTRVFTAQLLNAFSPDNKTSTMEYLCDSIRYILLSGFRIEASTAVNATCMAAGVQQNPRPEGAIAKIDRNATDAYQNAASILYAFMFASSAQTDSQLNVFCAHASNHVTRPTELKLNGTLVQETICNIKAPLSTDTATSLLKTWSSRVFATIIRNASNVGGWHARLCGNLDPKAMEAVGLDGQAVKIELCSGVEGSR
;
A
#
# COMPACT_ATOMS: atom_id res chain seq x y z
N MET A 1 51.18 -29.21 28.12
CA MET A 1 49.92 -28.49 28.35
C MET A 1 50.03 -27.15 27.65
N ALA A 2 49.47 -27.06 26.44
CA ALA A 2 49.28 -25.81 25.71
C ALA A 2 47.84 -25.84 25.20
N VAL A 3 47.09 -24.82 25.57
CA VAL A 3 45.64 -24.70 25.43
C VAL A 3 45.34 -24.37 23.97
N GLY A 4 44.45 -25.15 23.36
CA GLY A 4 43.98 -24.92 21.99
C GLY A 4 43.06 -23.70 21.92
N GLU A 5 43.36 -22.80 21.00
CA GLU A 5 42.45 -21.73 20.58
C GLU A 5 41.31 -22.36 19.78
N LEU A 6 40.10 -22.29 20.33
CA LEU A 6 38.87 -22.51 19.59
C LEU A 6 38.66 -21.33 18.63
N GLU A 7 38.78 -21.58 17.33
CA GLU A 7 38.23 -20.71 16.30
C GLU A 7 36.72 -20.56 16.54
N VAL A 8 36.32 -19.36 16.97
CA VAL A 8 34.92 -18.92 16.92
C VAL A 8 34.62 -18.70 15.44
N ARG A 9 33.96 -19.68 14.82
CA ARG A 9 33.33 -19.49 13.52
C ARG A 9 32.17 -18.52 13.73
N ASP A 10 32.33 -17.29 13.26
CA ASP A 10 31.24 -16.35 13.07
C ASP A 10 30.24 -16.99 12.11
N VAL A 11 29.14 -17.49 12.66
CA VAL A 11 27.96 -17.87 11.90
C VAL A 11 27.32 -16.56 11.46
N GLU A 12 27.54 -16.17 10.22
CA GLU A 12 26.75 -15.12 9.56
C GLU A 12 25.25 -15.39 9.78
N PRO A 13 24.48 -14.44 10.33
CA PRO A 13 23.05 -14.61 10.44
C PRO A 13 22.45 -14.57 9.04
N LYS A 14 21.83 -15.69 8.67
CA LYS A 14 21.01 -15.87 7.48
C LYS A 14 20.00 -14.72 7.34
N HIS A 15 19.92 -14.24 6.10
CA HIS A 15 19.10 -13.14 5.60
C HIS A 15 17.72 -13.03 6.26
N ASN A 16 17.56 -11.96 7.04
CA ASN A 16 16.34 -11.58 7.73
C ASN A 16 15.98 -10.18 7.21
N ALA A 17 15.09 -10.08 6.23
CA ALA A 17 14.44 -8.81 5.87
C ALA A 17 13.72 -8.28 7.14
N THR A 18 14.29 -7.27 7.82
CA THR A 18 13.93 -6.97 9.23
C THR A 18 13.81 -5.47 9.49
N ALA A 19 12.65 -5.05 10.01
CA ALA A 19 12.26 -3.71 10.49
C ALA A 19 12.32 -2.53 9.50
N ALA A 20 13.42 -2.33 8.77
CA ALA A 20 13.64 -1.15 7.93
C ALA A 20 12.69 -1.10 6.72
N GLU A 21 12.44 -2.24 6.07
CA GLU A 21 11.54 -2.34 4.91
C GLU A 21 10.08 -2.10 5.32
N LEU A 22 9.65 -2.69 6.45
CA LEU A 22 8.35 -2.42 7.04
C LEU A 22 8.18 -0.95 7.38
N GLN A 23 9.19 -0.35 8.01
CA GLN A 23 9.19 1.07 8.35
C GLN A 23 9.06 1.94 7.11
N GLN A 24 9.75 1.60 6.01
CA GLN A 24 9.63 2.31 4.75
C GLN A 24 8.22 2.17 4.16
N VAL A 25 7.63 0.97 4.17
CA VAL A 25 6.25 0.75 3.71
C VAL A 25 5.28 1.59 4.52
N VAL A 26 5.39 1.55 5.85
CA VAL A 26 4.53 2.29 6.77
C VAL A 26 4.69 3.81 6.61
N ALA A 27 5.91 4.32 6.46
CA ALA A 27 6.17 5.76 6.27
C ALA A 27 5.53 6.26 4.97
N ASN A 28 5.66 5.50 3.88
CA ASN A 28 5.04 5.84 2.60
C ASN A 28 3.50 5.72 2.68
N LEU A 29 2.97 4.68 3.34
CA LEU A 29 1.52 4.53 3.53
C LEU A 29 0.96 5.70 4.35
N SER A 30 1.65 6.10 5.42
CA SER A 30 1.28 7.24 6.26
C SER A 30 1.32 8.56 5.47
N SER A 31 2.31 8.75 4.62
CA SER A 31 2.41 9.92 3.73
C SER A 31 1.28 9.93 2.69
N SER A 32 0.99 8.79 2.06
CA SER A 32 -0.13 8.64 1.13
C SER A 32 -1.47 8.97 1.80
N PHE A 33 -1.66 8.46 3.02
CA PHE A 33 -2.83 8.75 3.83
C PHE A 33 -2.93 10.25 4.16
N GLY A 34 -1.85 10.88 4.61
CA GLY A 34 -1.80 12.33 4.88
C GLY A 34 -2.19 13.17 3.67
N TRP A 35 -1.64 12.87 2.48
CA TRP A 35 -2.02 13.56 1.24
C TRP A 35 -3.48 13.32 0.86
N THR A 36 -3.97 12.10 1.07
CA THR A 36 -5.37 11.75 0.81
C THR A 36 -6.30 12.51 1.77
N LEU A 37 -5.97 12.61 3.06
CA LEU A 37 -6.68 13.43 4.04
C LEU A 37 -6.72 14.89 3.58
N ALA A 38 -5.55 15.48 3.31
CA ALA A 38 -5.40 16.88 2.91
C ALA A 38 -6.21 17.23 1.64
N GLY A 39 -6.21 16.33 0.66
CA GLY A 39 -6.99 16.48 -0.57
C GLY A 39 -8.50 16.22 -0.39
N SER A 40 -8.88 15.43 0.62
CA SER A 40 -10.27 15.02 0.87
C SER A 40 -11.09 15.99 1.74
N ALA A 41 -10.41 16.87 2.48
CA ALA A 41 -11.05 17.85 3.33
C ALA A 41 -11.95 18.80 2.51
N VAL A 42 -13.01 19.29 3.13
CA VAL A 42 -13.96 20.21 2.48
C VAL A 42 -13.59 21.66 2.77
N THR A 43 -13.03 21.94 3.95
CA THR A 43 -12.68 23.29 4.40
C THR A 43 -11.27 23.35 4.98
N SER A 44 -10.68 24.53 5.00
CA SER A 44 -9.39 24.75 5.68
C SER A 44 -9.51 24.55 7.20
N ASP A 45 -10.64 24.94 7.80
CA ASP A 45 -10.90 24.72 9.24
C ASP A 45 -10.83 23.24 9.63
N GLU A 46 -11.30 22.34 8.75
CA GLU A 46 -11.19 20.90 8.98
C GLU A 46 -9.74 20.42 8.97
N LEU A 47 -8.90 20.98 8.10
CA LEU A 47 -7.46 20.70 8.07
C LEU A 47 -6.76 21.25 9.31
N ASP A 48 -7.13 22.45 9.75
CA ASP A 48 -6.59 23.07 10.96
C ASP A 48 -6.94 22.26 12.22
N VAL A 49 -8.21 21.84 12.35
CA VAL A 49 -8.68 20.97 13.44
C VAL A 49 -7.96 19.62 13.40
N THR A 50 -7.84 19.01 12.22
CA THR A 50 -7.11 17.76 12.05
C THR A 50 -5.65 17.96 12.44
N CYS A 51 -4.98 18.99 11.92
CA CYS A 51 -3.60 19.32 12.23
C CYS A 51 -3.35 19.50 13.73
N ALA A 52 -4.19 20.29 14.42
CA ALA A 52 -4.13 20.49 15.86
C ALA A 52 -4.30 19.16 16.61
N ASN A 53 -5.29 18.35 16.23
CA ASN A 53 -5.49 17.04 16.83
C ASN A 53 -4.28 16.10 16.62
N ILE A 54 -3.59 16.15 15.47
CA ILE A 54 -2.44 15.28 15.22
C ILE A 54 -1.25 15.74 16.06
N THR A 55 -1.03 17.04 16.14
CA THR A 55 0.12 17.61 16.86
C THR A 55 -0.05 17.53 18.37
N GLU A 56 -1.26 17.75 18.90
CA GLU A 56 -1.54 17.74 20.34
C GLU A 56 -1.75 16.32 20.90
N THR A 57 -2.39 15.44 20.14
CA THR A 57 -2.80 14.11 20.63
C THR A 57 -2.35 12.94 19.76
N GLY A 58 -1.59 13.19 18.69
CA GLY A 58 -1.20 12.17 17.72
C GLY A 58 -2.37 11.60 16.89
N HIS A 59 -3.54 12.24 16.91
CA HIS A 59 -4.83 11.65 16.51
C HIS A 59 -5.16 10.34 17.26
N GLY A 60 -4.62 10.18 18.47
CA GLY A 60 -4.98 9.21 19.51
C GLY A 60 -4.64 7.73 19.25
N LYS A 61 -4.73 7.23 18.00
CA LYS A 61 -4.61 5.79 17.73
C LYS A 61 -3.74 5.42 16.52
N TRP A 62 -3.47 6.32 15.59
CA TRP A 62 -2.72 5.98 14.37
C TRP A 62 -1.33 5.40 14.66
N ALA A 63 -0.60 5.98 15.61
CA ALA A 63 0.69 5.42 16.05
C ALA A 63 0.56 3.99 16.60
N ALA A 64 -0.45 3.75 17.45
CA ALA A 64 -0.70 2.43 18.02
C ALA A 64 -1.11 1.40 16.95
N GLN A 65 -1.73 1.84 15.86
CA GLN A 65 -2.14 1.03 14.71
C GLN A 65 -0.98 0.77 13.73
N GLY A 66 0.22 1.25 14.05
CA GLY A 66 1.41 1.07 13.24
C GLY A 66 1.57 2.08 12.11
N LEU A 67 0.79 3.16 12.06
CA LEU A 67 1.06 4.31 11.19
C LEU A 67 2.08 5.26 11.84
N MET A 68 2.63 6.20 11.06
CA MET A 68 3.60 7.18 11.53
C MET A 68 2.99 8.59 11.44
N PRO A 69 2.44 9.13 12.55
CA PRO A 69 1.78 10.44 12.55
C PRO A 69 2.62 11.57 11.98
N SER A 70 3.95 11.58 12.18
CA SER A 70 4.83 12.62 11.61
C SER A 70 4.74 12.72 10.09
N TYR A 71 4.52 11.60 9.39
CA TYR A 71 4.36 11.55 7.94
C TYR A 71 2.92 11.86 7.49
N ILE A 72 1.95 11.85 8.41
CA ILE A 72 0.56 12.28 8.18
C ILE A 72 0.43 13.79 8.40
N VAL A 73 1.11 14.31 9.44
CA VAL A 73 1.15 15.73 9.81
C VAL A 73 1.64 16.59 8.66
N GLU A 74 2.75 16.23 8.03
CA GLU A 74 3.39 17.09 7.04
C GLU A 74 2.42 17.48 5.89
N PRO A 75 1.71 16.56 5.23
CA PRO A 75 0.70 16.94 4.22
C PRO A 75 -0.50 17.72 4.76
N VAL A 76 -0.95 17.45 6.00
CA VAL A 76 -2.18 18.04 6.56
C VAL A 76 -1.94 19.43 7.16
N CYS A 77 -0.78 19.65 7.78
CA CYS A 77 -0.42 20.85 8.52
C CYS A 77 0.38 21.88 7.72
N ASN A 78 0.87 21.53 6.53
CA ASN A 78 1.73 22.43 5.77
C ASN A 78 0.93 23.61 5.18
N GLN A 79 1.16 24.80 5.76
CA GLN A 79 0.49 26.08 5.44
C GLN A 79 0.63 26.54 3.98
N SER A 80 1.55 25.95 3.21
CA SER A 80 1.62 26.21 1.76
C SER A 80 0.41 25.65 0.97
N HIS A 81 -0.47 24.89 1.64
CA HIS A 81 -1.73 24.36 1.11
C HIS A 81 -2.96 25.02 1.78
N SER A 82 -3.03 26.36 1.80
CA SER A 82 -4.06 27.17 2.49
C SER A 82 -5.54 26.83 2.18
N SER A 83 -5.81 25.89 1.29
CA SER A 83 -7.12 25.32 0.98
C SER A 83 -7.01 23.84 0.60
N PRO A 84 -7.98 22.99 1.00
CA PRO A 84 -8.07 21.61 0.52
C PRO A 84 -8.05 21.51 -1.00
N ASN A 85 -7.22 20.63 -1.55
CA ASN A 85 -7.05 20.50 -3.00
C ASN A 85 -6.69 19.09 -3.44
N ALA A 86 -7.70 18.33 -3.86
CA ALA A 86 -7.54 16.97 -4.37
C ALA A 86 -6.64 16.89 -5.62
N THR A 87 -6.63 17.92 -6.48
CA THR A 87 -5.80 17.95 -7.69
C THR A 87 -4.31 18.06 -7.35
N LEU A 88 -3.96 18.84 -6.34
CA LEU A 88 -2.58 18.95 -5.85
C LEU A 88 -2.15 17.72 -5.04
N ALA A 89 -3.07 17.12 -4.28
CA ALA A 89 -2.78 15.94 -3.47
C ALA A 89 -2.60 14.66 -4.31
N LEU A 90 -3.37 14.49 -5.39
CA LEU A 90 -3.39 13.24 -6.17
C LEU A 90 -2.00 12.79 -6.67
N PRO A 91 -1.14 13.64 -7.27
CA PRO A 91 0.20 13.23 -7.68
C PRO A 91 1.06 12.70 -6.53
N TRP A 92 0.94 13.29 -5.33
CA TRP A 92 1.66 12.84 -4.15
C TRP A 92 1.10 11.53 -3.59
N THR A 93 -0.22 11.37 -3.55
CA THR A 93 -0.86 10.09 -3.22
C THR A 93 -0.37 8.98 -4.16
N VAL A 94 -0.31 9.24 -5.46
CA VAL A 94 0.22 8.30 -6.47
C VAL A 94 1.70 7.98 -6.24
N TYR A 95 2.51 9.00 -5.95
CA TYR A 95 3.93 8.84 -5.67
C TYR A 95 4.18 7.92 -4.46
N TYR A 96 3.50 8.17 -3.34
CA TYR A 96 3.67 7.36 -2.13
C TYR A 96 3.05 5.96 -2.28
N ASN A 97 1.91 5.81 -2.96
CA ASN A 97 1.34 4.49 -3.28
C ASN A 97 2.28 3.66 -4.16
N THR A 98 2.96 4.30 -5.12
CA THR A 98 3.97 3.63 -5.96
C THR A 98 5.12 3.11 -5.09
N ARG A 99 5.58 3.89 -4.11
CA ARG A 99 6.64 3.47 -3.19
C ARG A 99 6.21 2.34 -2.24
N VAL A 100 4.98 2.37 -1.72
CA VAL A 100 4.40 1.26 -0.96
C VAL A 100 4.40 -0.02 -1.79
N PHE A 101 3.80 0.04 -2.99
CA PHE A 101 3.72 -1.10 -3.89
C PHE A 101 5.12 -1.63 -4.26
N THR A 102 6.06 -0.75 -4.59
CA THR A 102 7.42 -1.14 -4.98
C THR A 102 8.16 -1.81 -3.83
N ALA A 103 8.11 -1.24 -2.63
CA ALA A 103 8.76 -1.83 -1.45
C ALA A 103 8.16 -3.21 -1.09
N GLN A 104 6.84 -3.37 -1.24
CA GLN A 104 6.17 -4.65 -1.06
C GLN A 104 6.57 -5.66 -2.16
N LEU A 105 6.58 -5.24 -3.42
CA LEU A 105 6.95 -6.08 -4.57
C LEU A 105 8.37 -6.62 -4.43
N LEU A 106 9.32 -5.77 -4.07
CA LEU A 106 10.72 -6.15 -3.91
C LEU A 106 10.96 -7.15 -2.77
N ASN A 107 10.00 -7.33 -1.86
CA ASN A 107 10.15 -8.17 -0.67
C ASN A 107 9.07 -9.24 -0.54
N ALA A 108 8.24 -9.45 -1.57
CA ALA A 108 7.18 -10.46 -1.55
C ALA A 108 7.65 -11.89 -1.90
N PHE A 109 8.92 -12.07 -2.30
CA PHE A 109 9.43 -13.31 -2.89
C PHE A 109 10.52 -13.96 -2.05
N SER A 110 10.66 -15.27 -2.21
CA SER A 110 11.68 -16.05 -1.50
C SER A 110 13.09 -15.54 -1.80
N PRO A 111 13.97 -15.42 -0.79
CA PRO A 111 15.37 -15.04 -0.99
C PRO A 111 16.12 -15.95 -1.98
N ASP A 112 15.79 -17.25 -1.98
CA ASP A 112 16.50 -18.27 -2.76
C ASP A 112 16.38 -18.09 -4.28
N ASN A 113 15.30 -17.43 -4.73
CA ASN A 113 15.02 -17.19 -6.15
C ASN A 113 14.75 -15.72 -6.46
N LYS A 114 15.11 -14.80 -5.55
CA LYS A 114 14.77 -13.37 -5.64
C LYS A 114 15.29 -12.76 -6.95
N THR A 115 16.55 -12.94 -7.30
CA THR A 115 17.15 -12.34 -8.52
C THR A 115 16.44 -12.82 -9.79
N SER A 116 16.27 -14.14 -9.97
CA SER A 116 15.61 -14.68 -11.16
C SER A 116 14.12 -14.39 -11.22
N THR A 117 13.49 -14.13 -10.06
CA THR A 117 12.12 -13.64 -10.00
C THR A 117 12.06 -12.18 -10.42
N MET A 118 12.93 -11.31 -9.89
CA MET A 118 12.99 -9.89 -10.26
C MET A 118 13.31 -9.70 -11.74
N GLU A 119 14.20 -10.51 -12.32
CA GLU A 119 14.50 -10.50 -13.75
C GLU A 119 13.24 -10.77 -14.58
N TYR A 120 12.52 -11.84 -14.24
CA TYR A 120 11.25 -12.17 -14.88
C TYR A 120 10.21 -11.04 -14.75
N LEU A 121 10.10 -10.43 -13.57
CA LEU A 121 9.17 -9.32 -13.32
C LEU A 121 9.55 -8.07 -14.15
N CYS A 122 10.84 -7.74 -14.22
CA CYS A 122 11.36 -6.63 -15.02
C CYS A 122 10.94 -6.76 -16.50
N ASP A 123 11.01 -7.96 -17.06
CA ASP A 123 10.66 -8.23 -18.46
C ASP A 123 9.14 -8.36 -18.70
N SER A 124 8.41 -8.84 -17.69
CA SER A 124 7.02 -9.24 -17.86
C SER A 124 6.02 -8.16 -17.46
N ILE A 125 6.35 -7.24 -16.55
CA ILE A 125 5.45 -6.18 -16.12
C ILE A 125 5.12 -5.26 -17.30
N ARG A 126 3.82 -4.97 -17.48
CA ARG A 126 3.33 -4.07 -18.52
C ARG A 126 3.03 -2.70 -17.94
N TYR A 127 3.77 -1.69 -18.42
CA TYR A 127 3.66 -0.30 -17.96
C TYR A 127 2.22 0.24 -17.98
N ILE A 128 1.50 -0.05 -19.07
CA ILE A 128 0.12 0.41 -19.26
C ILE A 128 -0.83 -0.20 -18.22
N LEU A 129 -0.58 -1.44 -17.77
CA LEU A 129 -1.41 -2.11 -16.78
C LEU A 129 -1.18 -1.50 -15.39
N LEU A 130 0.09 -1.26 -15.00
CA LEU A 130 0.39 -0.55 -13.74
C LEU A 130 -0.18 0.87 -13.71
N SER A 131 -0.14 1.58 -14.85
CA SER A 131 -0.71 2.92 -14.96
C SER A 131 -2.24 2.94 -14.75
N GLY A 132 -2.92 1.83 -15.09
CA GLY A 132 -4.35 1.63 -14.79
C GLY A 132 -4.66 1.66 -13.30
N PHE A 133 -3.72 1.19 -12.47
CA PHE A 133 -3.81 1.19 -11.00
C PHE A 133 -3.21 2.45 -10.35
N ARG A 134 -2.94 3.50 -11.14
CA ARG A 134 -2.30 4.74 -10.64
C ARG A 134 -0.96 4.47 -9.94
N ILE A 135 -0.22 3.48 -10.45
CA ILE A 135 1.17 3.23 -10.06
C ILE A 135 2.07 3.84 -11.14
N GLU A 136 3.07 4.60 -10.72
CA GLU A 136 4.04 5.21 -11.62
C GLU A 136 4.98 4.11 -12.14
N ALA A 137 4.63 3.58 -13.30
CA ALA A 137 5.18 2.35 -13.83
C ALA A 137 6.70 2.41 -14.06
N SER A 138 7.25 3.57 -14.45
CA SER A 138 8.70 3.74 -14.63
C SER A 138 9.45 3.51 -13.34
N THR A 139 9.03 4.14 -12.25
CA THR A 139 9.64 3.93 -10.93
C THR A 139 9.54 2.48 -10.48
N ALA A 140 8.35 1.87 -10.54
CA ALA A 140 8.16 0.50 -10.07
C ALA A 140 8.98 -0.52 -10.89
N VAL A 141 8.97 -0.42 -12.22
CA VAL A 141 9.71 -1.34 -13.09
C VAL A 141 11.22 -1.09 -13.00
N ASN A 142 11.68 0.16 -12.96
CA ASN A 142 13.10 0.45 -12.81
C ASN A 142 13.66 -0.14 -11.52
N ALA A 143 12.96 0.05 -10.40
CA ALA A 143 13.35 -0.57 -9.13
C ALA A 143 13.41 -2.10 -9.21
N THR A 144 12.45 -2.71 -9.91
CA THR A 144 12.40 -4.16 -10.15
C THR A 144 13.61 -4.65 -10.96
N CYS A 145 13.93 -3.97 -12.08
CA CYS A 145 15.09 -4.29 -12.92
C CYS A 145 16.42 -4.09 -12.18
N MET A 146 16.54 -3.01 -11.41
CA MET A 146 17.71 -2.76 -10.55
C MET A 146 17.90 -3.87 -9.52
N ALA A 147 16.82 -4.36 -8.90
CA ALA A 147 16.88 -5.47 -7.94
C ALA A 147 17.30 -6.80 -8.59
N ALA A 148 17.09 -6.96 -9.91
CA ALA A 148 17.59 -8.08 -10.68
C ALA A 148 19.04 -7.91 -11.17
N GLY A 149 19.61 -6.70 -11.06
CA GLY A 149 20.92 -6.39 -11.60
C GLY A 149 20.96 -6.33 -13.13
N VAL A 150 19.81 -6.12 -13.79
CA VAL A 150 19.70 -6.09 -15.26
C VAL A 150 19.35 -4.69 -15.75
N GLN A 151 19.84 -4.34 -16.94
CA GLN A 151 19.39 -3.15 -17.62
C GLN A 151 17.98 -3.36 -18.14
N GLN A 152 17.13 -2.35 -17.99
CA GLN A 152 15.76 -2.41 -18.48
C GLN A 152 15.74 -2.71 -19.99
N ASN A 153 15.05 -3.77 -20.38
CA ASN A 153 14.82 -4.07 -21.79
C ASN A 153 14.00 -2.93 -22.46
N PRO A 154 14.29 -2.58 -23.72
CA PRO A 154 13.49 -1.60 -24.47
C PRO A 154 12.02 -1.97 -24.39
N ARG A 155 11.17 -0.98 -24.09
CA ARG A 155 9.72 -1.19 -23.96
C ARG A 155 9.23 -1.98 -25.18
N PRO A 156 8.60 -3.16 -25.02
CA PRO A 156 7.97 -3.81 -26.15
C PRO A 156 6.99 -2.81 -26.75
N GLU A 157 7.14 -2.49 -28.04
CA GLU A 157 6.27 -1.57 -28.75
C GLU A 157 4.82 -2.01 -28.54
N GLY A 158 4.05 -1.11 -27.92
CA GLY A 158 2.78 -1.43 -27.31
C GLY A 158 1.72 -1.78 -28.34
N ALA A 159 1.05 -2.92 -28.14
CA ALA A 159 -0.30 -3.17 -28.65
C ALA A 159 -1.11 -4.26 -27.89
N ILE A 160 -0.50 -5.14 -27.09
CA ILE A 160 -1.19 -6.38 -26.65
C ILE A 160 -1.88 -6.27 -25.28
N ALA A 161 -1.46 -5.38 -24.37
CA ALA A 161 -2.04 -5.28 -23.03
C ALA A 161 -3.14 -4.21 -22.94
N LYS A 162 -4.34 -4.61 -22.49
CA LYS A 162 -5.48 -3.71 -22.25
C LYS A 162 -5.78 -3.66 -20.76
N ILE A 163 -6.08 -2.47 -20.26
CA ILE A 163 -6.51 -2.27 -18.87
C ILE A 163 -7.85 -3.00 -18.67
N ASP A 164 -7.89 -3.90 -17.70
CA ASP A 164 -9.13 -4.53 -17.24
C ASP A 164 -9.85 -3.57 -16.28
N ARG A 165 -11.05 -3.12 -16.69
CA ARG A 165 -11.87 -2.21 -15.88
C ARG A 165 -12.29 -2.83 -14.57
N ASN A 166 -12.62 -4.13 -14.56
CA ASN A 166 -13.04 -4.81 -13.34
C ASN A 166 -11.88 -4.87 -12.33
N ALA A 167 -10.65 -5.07 -12.81
CA ALA A 167 -9.46 -5.04 -11.97
C ALA A 167 -9.21 -3.64 -11.41
N THR A 168 -9.33 -2.58 -12.23
CA THR A 168 -9.14 -1.21 -11.75
C THR A 168 -10.22 -0.78 -10.77
N ASP A 169 -11.47 -1.22 -10.95
CA ASP A 169 -12.58 -0.96 -10.03
C ASP A 169 -12.37 -1.71 -8.71
N ALA A 170 -11.90 -2.96 -8.75
CA ALA A 170 -11.54 -3.72 -7.55
C ALA A 170 -10.40 -3.05 -6.77
N TYR A 171 -9.37 -2.56 -7.46
CA TYR A 171 -8.29 -1.78 -6.85
C TYR A 171 -8.82 -0.49 -6.22
N GLN A 172 -9.62 0.28 -6.96
CA GLN A 172 -10.21 1.53 -6.47
C GLN A 172 -11.04 1.26 -5.21
N ASN A 173 -11.85 0.20 -5.19
CA ASN A 173 -12.65 -0.17 -4.05
C ASN A 173 -11.79 -0.58 -2.85
N ALA A 174 -10.77 -1.41 -3.05
CA ALA A 174 -9.86 -1.81 -1.97
C ALA A 174 -9.10 -0.62 -1.37
N ALA A 175 -8.60 0.30 -2.20
CA ALA A 175 -7.94 1.52 -1.75
C ALA A 175 -8.90 2.45 -0.99
N SER A 176 -10.16 2.53 -1.45
CA SER A 176 -11.22 3.33 -0.79
C SER A 176 -11.55 2.81 0.59
N ILE A 177 -11.69 1.50 0.74
CA ILE A 177 -11.97 0.86 2.02
C ILE A 177 -10.77 0.98 2.97
N LEU A 178 -9.54 0.81 2.46
CA LEU A 178 -8.32 1.07 3.23
C LEU A 178 -8.29 2.50 3.77
N TYR A 179 -8.55 3.49 2.91
CA TYR A 179 -8.62 4.89 3.31
C TYR A 179 -9.69 5.14 4.38
N ALA A 180 -10.90 4.62 4.19
CA ALA A 180 -12.00 4.77 5.13
C ALA A 180 -11.65 4.19 6.52
N PHE A 181 -11.00 3.03 6.58
CA PHE A 181 -10.55 2.46 7.84
C PHE A 181 -9.44 3.28 8.49
N MET A 182 -8.45 3.75 7.74
CA MET A 182 -7.41 4.65 8.29
C MET A 182 -8.00 5.95 8.85
N PHE A 183 -9.01 6.52 8.19
CA PHE A 183 -9.71 7.72 8.68
C PHE A 183 -10.50 7.43 9.95
N ALA A 184 -11.43 6.46 9.89
CA ALA A 184 -12.35 6.15 10.98
C ALA A 184 -11.66 5.57 12.21
N SER A 185 -10.49 4.95 12.05
CA SER A 185 -9.71 4.39 13.16
C SER A 185 -9.15 5.44 14.12
N SER A 186 -9.20 6.73 13.74
CA SER A 186 -8.85 7.86 14.63
C SER A 186 -9.92 8.15 15.69
N ALA A 187 -11.16 7.66 15.50
CA ALA A 187 -12.22 7.88 16.46
C ALA A 187 -11.94 7.13 17.78
N GLN A 188 -12.14 7.84 18.90
CA GLN A 188 -12.01 7.34 20.25
C GLN A 188 -13.37 7.06 20.90
N THR A 189 -14.45 7.65 20.38
CA THR A 189 -15.81 7.54 20.92
C THR A 189 -16.84 7.29 19.82
N ASP A 190 -17.98 6.72 20.19
CA ASP A 190 -19.13 6.54 19.28
C ASP A 190 -19.62 7.89 18.72
N SER A 191 -19.57 8.95 19.55
CA SER A 191 -19.94 10.30 19.13
C SER A 191 -19.07 10.80 17.97
N GLN A 192 -17.75 10.60 18.04
CA GLN A 192 -16.84 10.96 16.95
C GLN A 192 -17.12 10.19 15.66
N LEU A 193 -17.42 8.89 15.74
CA LEU A 193 -17.82 8.10 14.58
C LEU A 193 -19.14 8.59 13.96
N ASN A 194 -20.12 8.93 14.80
CA ASN A 194 -21.38 9.50 14.33
C ASN A 194 -21.16 10.84 13.60
N VAL A 195 -20.26 11.69 14.12
CA VAL A 195 -19.83 12.91 13.42
C VAL A 195 -19.16 12.57 12.10
N PHE A 196 -18.19 11.65 12.08
CA PHE A 196 -17.53 11.23 10.84
C PHE A 196 -18.54 10.74 9.78
N CYS A 197 -19.49 9.90 10.16
CA CYS A 197 -20.54 9.41 9.25
C CYS A 197 -21.50 10.52 8.79
N ALA A 198 -21.94 11.40 9.70
CA ALA A 198 -22.83 12.52 9.35
C ALA A 198 -22.19 13.46 8.33
N HIS A 199 -20.88 13.69 8.46
CA HIS A 199 -20.13 14.53 7.53
C HIS A 199 -19.75 13.77 6.25
N ALA A 200 -19.56 12.45 6.27
CA ALA A 200 -19.01 11.66 5.16
C ALA A 200 -19.72 11.86 3.81
N SER A 201 -21.02 12.14 3.79
CA SER A 201 -21.76 12.45 2.55
C SER A 201 -21.25 13.72 1.84
N ASN A 202 -20.83 14.73 2.61
CA ASN A 202 -20.22 15.96 2.10
C ASN A 202 -18.80 15.71 1.55
N HIS A 203 -18.18 14.60 1.95
CA HIS A 203 -16.87 14.18 1.51
C HIS A 203 -16.91 13.15 0.39
N VAL A 204 -18.02 12.88 -0.31
CA VAL A 204 -18.02 11.87 -1.40
C VAL A 204 -17.24 12.36 -2.64
N THR A 205 -17.37 13.65 -2.96
CA THR A 205 -16.78 14.23 -4.19
C THR A 205 -15.25 14.27 -4.14
N ARG A 206 -14.64 14.60 -2.99
CA ARG A 206 -13.19 14.80 -2.89
C ARG A 206 -12.35 13.51 -3.01
N PRO A 207 -12.68 12.40 -2.33
CA PRO A 207 -12.09 11.08 -2.59
C PRO A 207 -12.27 10.67 -4.05
N THR A 208 -13.40 11.01 -4.69
CA THR A 208 -13.61 10.72 -6.13
C THR A 208 -12.64 11.51 -7.01
N GLU A 209 -12.36 12.78 -6.69
CA GLU A 209 -11.31 13.58 -7.33
C GLU A 209 -9.91 12.94 -7.14
N LEU A 210 -9.67 12.33 -5.97
CA LEU A 210 -8.48 11.52 -5.64
C LEU A 210 -8.50 10.11 -6.25
N LYS A 211 -9.45 9.80 -7.14
CA LYS A 211 -9.62 8.49 -7.81
C LYS A 211 -9.93 7.33 -6.87
N LEU A 212 -10.52 7.61 -5.71
CA LEU A 212 -11.18 6.64 -4.84
C LEU A 212 -12.68 6.57 -5.21
N ASN A 213 -13.38 5.56 -4.68
CA ASN A 213 -14.82 5.42 -4.74
C ASN A 213 -15.41 6.12 -3.51
N GLY A 214 -15.81 7.40 -3.65
CA GLY A 214 -16.28 8.21 -2.53
C GLY A 214 -17.53 7.65 -1.83
N THR A 215 -18.45 7.04 -2.58
CA THR A 215 -19.63 6.39 -2.01
C THR A 215 -19.22 5.22 -1.11
N LEU A 216 -18.29 4.40 -1.56
CA LEU A 216 -17.78 3.28 -0.77
C LEU A 216 -16.99 3.75 0.46
N VAL A 217 -16.27 4.87 0.37
CA VAL A 217 -15.63 5.52 1.53
C VAL A 217 -16.68 5.89 2.57
N GLN A 218 -17.75 6.58 2.15
CA GLN A 218 -18.85 6.98 3.01
C GLN A 218 -19.52 5.76 3.67
N GLU A 219 -19.91 4.77 2.89
CA GLU A 219 -20.57 3.55 3.37
C GLU A 219 -19.70 2.84 4.40
N THR A 220 -18.40 2.72 4.12
CA THR A 220 -17.46 2.06 5.04
C THR A 220 -17.35 2.80 6.36
N ILE A 221 -17.18 4.12 6.35
CA ILE A 221 -17.13 4.94 7.57
C ILE A 221 -18.44 4.77 8.38
N CYS A 222 -19.59 4.88 7.72
CA CYS A 222 -20.91 4.80 8.36
C CYS A 222 -21.27 3.40 8.88
N ASN A 223 -20.62 2.35 8.39
CA ASN A 223 -20.83 0.98 8.86
C ASN A 223 -20.07 0.65 10.15
N ILE A 224 -19.09 1.48 10.56
CA ILE A 224 -18.35 1.31 11.81
C ILE A 224 -19.22 1.85 12.96
N LYS A 225 -19.72 0.96 13.82
CA LYS A 225 -20.68 1.31 14.90
C LYS A 225 -20.04 1.63 16.25
N ALA A 226 -18.77 1.29 16.43
CA ALA A 226 -18.01 1.55 17.65
C ALA A 226 -16.53 1.80 17.29
N PRO A 227 -15.80 2.61 18.07
CA PRO A 227 -14.37 2.86 17.88
C PRO A 227 -13.60 1.56 17.71
N LEU A 228 -12.81 1.48 16.64
CA LEU A 228 -11.98 0.31 16.40
C LEU A 228 -10.95 0.17 17.52
N SER A 229 -10.77 -1.06 18.01
CA SER A 229 -9.60 -1.41 18.81
C SER A 229 -8.34 -1.34 17.95
N THR A 230 -7.18 -1.17 18.58
CA THR A 230 -5.90 -1.17 17.89
C THR A 230 -5.72 -2.42 17.05
N ASP A 231 -5.96 -3.61 17.62
CA ASP A 231 -5.80 -4.89 16.91
C ASP A 231 -6.74 -5.00 15.70
N THR A 232 -8.00 -4.57 15.86
CA THR A 232 -8.98 -4.60 14.76
C THR A 232 -8.55 -3.67 13.63
N ALA A 233 -8.13 -2.45 13.97
CA ALA A 233 -7.65 -1.49 12.97
C ALA A 233 -6.39 -2.03 12.27
N THR A 234 -5.37 -2.48 13.00
CA THR A 234 -4.15 -3.07 12.42
C THR A 234 -4.47 -4.24 11.48
N SER A 235 -5.39 -5.13 11.88
CA SER A 235 -5.83 -6.25 11.05
C SER A 235 -6.52 -5.79 9.75
N LEU A 236 -7.39 -4.77 9.82
CA LEU A 236 -8.06 -4.19 8.65
C LEU A 236 -7.06 -3.49 7.72
N LEU A 237 -6.12 -2.72 8.27
CA LEU A 237 -5.05 -2.07 7.49
C LEU A 237 -4.23 -3.13 6.72
N LYS A 238 -3.82 -4.21 7.40
CA LYS A 238 -3.10 -5.33 6.79
C LYS A 238 -3.93 -6.00 5.68
N THR A 239 -5.20 -6.30 5.96
CA THR A 239 -6.12 -6.96 5.02
C THR A 239 -6.31 -6.15 3.74
N TRP A 240 -6.61 -4.86 3.86
CA TRP A 240 -6.90 -4.03 2.69
C TRP A 240 -5.64 -3.60 1.94
N SER A 241 -4.50 -3.45 2.64
CA SER A 241 -3.20 -3.29 1.98
C SER A 241 -2.82 -4.53 1.17
N SER A 242 -3.07 -5.74 1.70
CA SER A 242 -2.92 -6.99 0.96
C SER A 242 -3.79 -7.07 -0.29
N ARG A 243 -5.06 -6.68 -0.20
CA ARG A 243 -5.97 -6.68 -1.36
C ARG A 243 -5.52 -5.68 -2.43
N VAL A 244 -5.07 -4.49 -2.03
CA VAL A 244 -4.49 -3.50 -2.95
C VAL A 244 -3.27 -4.09 -3.66
N PHE A 245 -2.31 -4.64 -2.92
CA PHE A 245 -1.11 -5.26 -3.47
C PHE A 245 -1.44 -6.42 -4.42
N ALA A 246 -2.26 -7.36 -3.97
CA ALA A 246 -2.66 -8.54 -4.73
C ALA A 246 -3.38 -8.15 -6.03
N THR A 247 -4.31 -7.20 -5.97
CA THR A 247 -5.03 -6.74 -7.16
C THR A 247 -4.09 -6.16 -8.21
N ILE A 248 -3.12 -5.33 -7.80
CA ILE A 248 -2.14 -4.73 -8.73
C ILE A 248 -1.27 -5.83 -9.34
N ILE A 249 -0.61 -6.65 -8.53
CA ILE A 249 0.38 -7.62 -9.04
C ILE A 249 -0.28 -8.74 -9.85
N ARG A 250 -1.50 -9.17 -9.50
CA ARG A 250 -2.27 -10.15 -10.27
C ARG A 250 -2.47 -9.70 -11.72
N ASN A 251 -2.64 -8.40 -11.92
CA ASN A 251 -3.02 -7.79 -13.19
C ASN A 251 -1.89 -6.95 -13.81
N ALA A 252 -0.67 -7.02 -13.28
CA ALA A 252 0.47 -6.25 -13.78
C ALA A 252 1.06 -6.81 -15.09
N SER A 253 0.65 -8.02 -15.51
CA SER A 253 1.07 -8.64 -16.76
C SER A 253 -0.03 -9.49 -17.38
N ASN A 254 0.06 -9.68 -18.70
CA ASN A 254 -0.71 -10.63 -19.49
C ASN A 254 0.19 -11.66 -20.19
N VAL A 255 1.47 -11.78 -19.78
CA VAL A 255 2.42 -12.77 -20.30
C VAL A 255 2.00 -14.17 -19.84
N GLY A 256 2.08 -15.16 -20.74
CA GLY A 256 1.80 -16.55 -20.40
C GLY A 256 2.68 -17.04 -19.24
N GLY A 257 2.06 -17.75 -18.30
CA GLY A 257 2.77 -18.25 -17.10
C GLY A 257 2.96 -17.23 -15.97
N TRP A 258 2.46 -15.99 -16.10
CA TRP A 258 2.56 -14.96 -15.06
C TRP A 258 2.09 -15.42 -13.68
N HIS A 259 0.83 -15.89 -13.57
CA HIS A 259 0.29 -16.34 -12.28
C HIS A 259 1.02 -17.56 -11.74
N ALA A 260 1.36 -18.54 -12.59
CA ALA A 260 2.13 -19.71 -12.17
C ALA A 260 3.51 -19.31 -11.61
N ARG A 261 4.19 -18.34 -12.26
CA ARG A 261 5.48 -17.83 -11.80
C ARG A 261 5.35 -17.07 -10.49
N LEU A 262 4.35 -16.21 -10.32
CA LEU A 262 4.09 -15.56 -9.02
C LEU A 262 3.87 -16.62 -7.93
N CYS A 263 2.97 -17.57 -8.16
CA CYS A 263 2.61 -18.59 -7.17
C CYS A 263 3.77 -19.49 -6.74
N GLY A 264 4.67 -19.81 -7.66
CA GLY A 264 5.87 -20.61 -7.35
C GLY A 264 6.91 -19.87 -6.52
N ASN A 265 6.93 -18.54 -6.53
CA ASN A 265 8.01 -17.75 -5.92
C ASN A 265 7.56 -16.85 -4.76
N LEU A 266 6.25 -16.61 -4.59
CA LEU A 266 5.71 -15.85 -3.46
C LEU A 266 5.98 -16.55 -2.13
N ASP A 267 6.53 -15.78 -1.19
CA ASP A 267 6.84 -16.22 0.16
C ASP A 267 5.94 -15.48 1.17
N PRO A 268 4.99 -16.20 1.82
CA PRO A 268 4.12 -15.62 2.84
C PRO A 268 4.88 -14.91 3.97
N LYS A 269 6.02 -15.43 4.40
CA LYS A 269 6.80 -14.82 5.50
C LYS A 269 7.48 -13.53 5.04
N ALA A 270 8.01 -13.52 3.81
CA ALA A 270 8.61 -12.32 3.25
C ALA A 270 7.57 -11.20 3.08
N MET A 271 6.36 -11.54 2.62
CA MET A 271 5.23 -10.61 2.55
C MET A 271 4.80 -10.09 3.94
N GLU A 272 4.76 -10.95 4.96
CA GLU A 272 4.48 -10.53 6.34
C GLU A 272 5.49 -9.52 6.87
N ALA A 273 6.78 -9.68 6.51
CA ALA A 273 7.84 -8.74 6.90
C ALA A 273 7.64 -7.33 6.33
N VAL A 274 6.82 -7.16 5.28
CA VAL A 274 6.47 -5.87 4.68
C VAL A 274 5.01 -5.47 4.88
N GLY A 275 4.38 -6.01 5.92
CA GLY A 275 3.07 -5.55 6.39
C GLY A 275 1.89 -6.09 5.59
N LEU A 276 2.10 -7.18 4.84
CA LEU A 276 1.04 -7.88 4.11
C LEU A 276 0.61 -9.14 4.85
N ASP A 277 -0.66 -9.50 4.73
CA ASP A 277 -1.11 -10.88 4.95
C ASP A 277 -0.65 -11.75 3.78
N GLY A 278 0.53 -12.35 3.93
CA GLY A 278 1.16 -13.13 2.89
C GLY A 278 0.38 -14.38 2.49
N GLN A 279 -0.32 -15.01 3.44
CA GLN A 279 -1.15 -16.17 3.14
C GLN A 279 -2.40 -15.78 2.35
N ALA A 280 -3.07 -14.70 2.74
CA ALA A 280 -4.22 -14.18 2.00
C ALA A 280 -3.83 -13.74 0.58
N VAL A 281 -2.70 -13.02 0.43
CA VAL A 281 -2.19 -12.62 -0.89
C VAL A 281 -1.89 -13.84 -1.76
N LYS A 282 -1.24 -14.88 -1.20
CA LYS A 282 -0.94 -16.10 -1.95
C LYS A 282 -2.21 -16.82 -2.39
N ILE A 283 -3.22 -16.95 -1.53
CA ILE A 283 -4.52 -17.55 -1.88
C ILE A 283 -5.20 -16.73 -2.99
N GLU A 284 -5.22 -15.41 -2.85
CA GLU A 284 -5.84 -14.51 -3.84
C GLU A 284 -5.14 -14.59 -5.19
N LEU A 285 -3.81 -14.73 -5.23
CA LEU A 285 -3.05 -14.81 -6.48
C LEU A 285 -3.08 -16.21 -7.12
N CYS A 286 -3.23 -17.26 -6.32
CA CYS A 286 -3.06 -18.65 -6.77
C CYS A 286 -4.34 -19.45 -6.88
N SER A 287 -5.46 -18.93 -6.40
CA SER A 287 -6.78 -19.52 -6.64
C SER A 287 -7.08 -19.52 -8.16
N GLY A 288 -7.23 -20.74 -8.71
CA GLY A 288 -7.46 -20.99 -10.14
C GLY A 288 -6.26 -21.50 -10.96
N VAL A 289 -5.09 -21.74 -10.34
CA VAL A 289 -3.89 -22.30 -11.02
C VAL A 289 -3.89 -23.85 -11.04
N GLU A 290 -4.88 -24.49 -10.41
CA GLU A 290 -5.13 -25.94 -10.53
C GLU A 290 -5.76 -26.29 -11.89
N GLY A 291 -4.98 -26.27 -12.97
CA GLY A 291 -5.51 -26.62 -14.29
C GLY A 291 -4.53 -26.65 -15.46
N SER A 292 -3.22 -26.68 -15.22
CA SER A 292 -2.23 -26.77 -16.31
C SER A 292 -1.08 -27.65 -15.88
N ARG A 293 -1.33 -28.97 -15.90
CA ARG A 293 -0.29 -29.99 -15.98
C ARG A 293 0.19 -30.12 -17.41
#